data_AF-A0A6L3INP7-F1
#
_entry.id   AF-A0A6L3INP7-F1
#
_cell.length_a   1.000
_cell.length_b   1.000
_cell.length_c   1.000
_cell.angle_alpha   90.00
_cell.angle_beta   90.00
_cell.angle_gamma   90.00
#
_symmetry.space_group_name_H-M   'P 1'
#
loop_
_entity.id
_entity.type
_entity.pdbx_description
1 polymer ?
#
loop_
_entity_poly.entity_id
_entity_poly.type
_entity_poly.pdbx_seq_one_letter_code
_entity_poly.pdbx_strand_id
1 'polypeptide(L)'
;MGTEGIQDKYINPYTDFGFKLLFGTAMNKELFEAAEIAKFNPKELGEYWESLKNFRDWYSVMSTQLKKGREEGLKEGLEKGLGQGRKEECFKNAKKMKQAGIAFDVIAQVTGLSIGEIASL
;
A
#
# COMPACT_ATOMS: atom_id res chain seq x y z
N MET A 1 21.60 60.24 0.71
CA MET A 1 21.78 59.25 -0.36
C MET A 1 22.99 58.40 -0.01
N GLY A 2 22.89 57.06 -0.02
CA GLY A 2 24.07 56.20 0.06
C GLY A 2 23.87 54.77 0.59
N THR A 3 23.05 53.98 -0.09
CA THR A 3 23.10 52.50 -0.22
C THR A 3 23.32 51.64 1.04
N GLU A 4 22.20 51.19 1.63
CA GLU A 4 22.17 49.89 2.33
C GLU A 4 22.46 48.79 1.31
N GLY A 5 23.72 48.35 1.24
CA GLY A 5 24.21 47.37 0.29
C GLY A 5 23.79 45.96 0.69
N ILE A 6 22.72 45.46 0.05
CA ILE A 6 22.44 44.04 -0.06
C ILE A 6 23.70 43.40 -0.66
N GLN A 7 24.47 42.66 0.15
CA GLN A 7 25.53 41.80 -0.38
C GLN A 7 24.84 40.74 -1.24
N ASP A 8 24.98 40.83 -2.56
CA ASP A 8 24.61 39.75 -3.46
C ASP A 8 25.41 38.50 -3.05
N LYS A 9 24.74 37.58 -2.33
CA LYS A 9 25.30 36.29 -1.95
C LYS A 9 25.32 35.42 -3.20
N TYR A 10 26.40 35.52 -3.97
CA TYR A 10 26.64 34.63 -5.10
C TYR A 10 26.78 33.18 -4.61
N ILE A 11 25.93 32.30 -5.15
CA ILE A 11 26.05 30.85 -4.96
C ILE A 11 27.01 30.34 -6.05
N ASN A 12 28.16 29.80 -5.65
CA ASN A 12 29.13 29.21 -6.59
C ASN A 12 28.68 27.79 -7.00
N PRO A 13 28.28 27.56 -8.27
CA PRO A 13 27.77 26.26 -8.73
C PRO A 13 28.84 25.16 -8.81
N TYR A 14 30.13 25.49 -8.75
CA TYR A 14 31.23 24.52 -8.80
C TYR A 14 31.59 23.95 -7.41
N THR A 15 30.95 24.44 -6.34
CA THR A 15 31.07 23.85 -5.01
C THR A 15 30.01 22.77 -4.81
N ASP A 16 30.31 21.72 -4.04
CA ASP A 16 29.34 20.64 -3.76
C ASP A 16 28.02 21.20 -3.17
N PHE A 17 28.12 22.19 -2.28
CA PHE A 17 26.97 22.87 -1.71
C PHE A 17 26.17 23.66 -2.76
N GLY A 18 26.82 24.49 -3.58
CA GLY A 18 26.14 25.29 -4.59
C GLY A 18 25.54 24.44 -5.71
N PHE A 19 26.23 23.38 -6.13
CA PHE A 19 25.71 22.42 -7.11
C PHE A 19 24.46 21.72 -6.58
N LYS A 20 24.49 21.18 -5.34
CA LYS A 20 23.31 20.54 -4.74
C LYS A 20 22.16 21.51 -4.51
N LEU A 21 22.44 22.76 -4.17
CA LEU A 21 21.42 23.78 -3.96
C LEU A 21 20.70 24.18 -5.26
N LEU A 22 21.45 24.28 -6.36
CA LEU A 22 20.91 24.67 -7.67
C LEU A 22 20.32 23.49 -8.45
N PHE A 23 20.93 22.30 -8.33
CA PHE A 23 20.68 21.14 -9.19
C PHE A 23 20.22 19.88 -8.44
N GLY A 24 20.19 19.89 -7.11
CA GLY A 24 19.77 18.74 -6.30
C GLY A 24 18.26 18.58 -6.14
N THR A 25 17.45 19.42 -6.79
CA THR A 25 15.99 19.33 -6.75
C THR A 25 15.48 18.26 -7.71
N ALA A 26 14.31 17.67 -7.41
CA ALA A 26 13.69 16.62 -8.24
C ALA A 26 13.49 17.04 -9.70
N MET A 27 13.23 18.33 -9.95
CA MET A 27 13.05 18.90 -11.30
C MET A 27 14.31 18.82 -12.17
N ASN A 28 15.50 18.92 -11.56
CA ASN A 28 16.75 18.84 -12.30
C ASN A 28 17.12 17.40 -12.69
N LYS A 29 16.56 16.40 -12.00
CA LYS A 29 16.79 14.99 -12.34
C LYS A 29 16.31 14.65 -13.75
N GLU A 30 15.11 15.12 -14.11
CA GLU A 30 14.56 14.95 -15.46
C GLU A 30 15.43 15.67 -16.51
N LEU A 31 16.00 16.83 -16.15
CA LEU A 31 16.89 17.60 -17.02
C LEU A 31 18.22 16.86 -17.29
N PHE A 32 18.81 16.24 -16.27
CA PHE A 32 20.04 15.43 -16.42
C PHE A 32 19.78 14.13 -17.18
N GLU A 33 18.68 13.43 -16.90
CA GLU A 33 18.28 12.25 -17.67
C GLU A 33 18.09 12.61 -19.15
N ALA A 34 17.41 13.71 -19.45
CA ALA A 34 17.26 14.20 -20.83
C ALA A 34 18.60 14.57 -21.48
N ALA A 35 19.52 15.21 -20.74
CA ALA A 35 20.84 15.57 -21.24
C ALA A 35 21.76 14.35 -21.46
N GLU A 36 21.61 13.28 -20.68
CA GLU A 36 22.31 12.01 -20.89
C GLU A 36 21.75 11.26 -22.10
N ILE A 37 20.43 11.21 -22.26
CA ILE A 37 19.77 10.63 -23.45
C ILE A 37 20.15 11.41 -24.72
N ALA A 38 20.29 12.73 -24.64
CA ALA A 38 20.71 13.55 -25.79
C ALA A 38 22.13 13.21 -26.31
N LYS A 39 22.95 12.52 -25.50
CA LYS A 39 24.27 12.03 -25.93
C LYS A 39 24.20 10.69 -26.66
N PHE A 40 23.05 10.00 -26.64
CA PHE A 40 22.91 8.70 -27.26
C PHE A 40 22.92 8.81 -28.79
N ASN A 41 23.53 7.82 -29.44
CA ASN A 41 23.36 7.65 -30.87
C ASN A 41 21.99 7.00 -31.17
N PRO A 42 21.52 7.00 -32.43
CA PRO A 42 20.18 6.49 -32.77
C PRO A 42 19.92 5.03 -32.36
N LYS A 43 20.96 4.19 -32.33
CA LYS A 43 20.85 2.79 -31.92
C LYS A 43 20.63 2.68 -30.40
N GLU A 44 21.47 3.37 -29.63
CA GLU A 44 21.36 3.42 -28.16
C GLU A 44 20.03 4.02 -27.71
N LEU A 45 19.54 5.04 -28.42
CA LEU A 45 18.22 5.62 -28.17
C LEU A 45 17.12 4.59 -28.39
N GLY A 46 17.18 3.82 -29.48
CA GLY A 46 16.24 2.73 -29.75
C GLY A 46 16.22 1.65 -28.66
N GLU A 47 17.40 1.18 -28.24
CA GLU A 47 17.56 0.19 -27.16
C GLU A 47 17.01 0.73 -25.81
N TYR A 48 17.24 2.02 -25.53
CA TYR A 48 16.69 2.68 -24.34
C TYR A 48 15.15 2.72 -24.35
N TRP A 49 14.53 3.11 -25.46
CA TRP A 49 13.07 3.12 -25.59
C TRP A 49 12.45 1.72 -25.47
N GLU A 50 13.10 0.70 -26.03
CA GLU A 50 12.66 -0.69 -25.92
C GLU A 50 12.72 -1.19 -24.47
N SER A 51 13.81 -0.89 -23.77
CA SER A 51 13.95 -1.17 -22.34
C SER A 51 12.86 -0.48 -21.51
N LEU A 52 12.59 0.80 -21.78
CA LEU A 52 11.56 1.57 -21.10
C LEU A 52 10.15 1.00 -21.34
N LYS A 53 9.87 0.57 -22.57
CA LYS A 53 8.62 -0.11 -22.90
C LYS A 53 8.46 -1.41 -22.11
N ASN A 54 9.50 -2.25 -22.10
CA ASN A 54 9.51 -3.51 -21.35
C ASN A 54 9.28 -3.28 -19.85
N PHE A 55 9.94 -2.27 -19.28
CA PHE A 55 9.75 -1.90 -17.88
C PHE A 55 8.31 -1.47 -17.59
N ARG A 56 7.73 -0.64 -18.46
CA ARG A 56 6.36 -0.13 -18.30
C ARG A 56 5.32 -1.25 -18.41
N ASP A 57 5.48 -2.15 -19.38
CA ASP A 57 4.61 -3.31 -19.56
C ASP A 57 4.69 -4.23 -18.32
N TRP A 58 5.90 -4.50 -17.83
CA TRP A 58 6.11 -5.29 -16.62
C TRP A 58 5.49 -4.64 -15.37
N TYR A 59 5.69 -3.33 -15.19
CA TYR A 59 5.11 -2.58 -14.07
C TYR A 59 3.58 -2.59 -14.10
N SER A 60 2.99 -2.49 -15.29
CA SER A 60 1.53 -2.59 -15.49
C SER A 60 0.98 -3.95 -15.04
N VAL A 61 1.67 -5.04 -15.40
CA VAL A 61 1.29 -6.40 -14.97
C VAL A 61 1.45 -6.54 -13.45
N MET A 62 2.58 -6.11 -12.88
CA MET A 62 2.81 -6.21 -11.42
C MET A 62 1.82 -5.40 -10.60
N SER A 63 1.56 -4.15 -10.98
CA SER A 63 0.63 -3.29 -10.26
C SER A 63 -0.78 -3.90 -10.23
N THR A 64 -1.21 -4.50 -11.35
CA THR A 64 -2.50 -5.21 -11.43
C THR A 64 -2.52 -6.44 -10.52
N GLN A 65 -1.46 -7.26 -10.54
CA GLN A 65 -1.37 -8.44 -9.69
C GLN A 65 -1.35 -8.10 -8.20
N LEU A 66 -0.58 -7.08 -7.80
CA LEU A 66 -0.52 -6.60 -6.42
C LEU A 66 -1.88 -6.07 -5.95
N LYS A 67 -2.58 -5.32 -6.81
CA LYS A 67 -3.93 -4.83 -6.50
C LYS A 67 -4.91 -5.98 -6.26
N LYS A 68 -4.96 -6.96 -7.19
CA LYS A 68 -5.82 -8.14 -7.07
C LYS A 68 -5.50 -8.95 -5.82
N GLY A 69 -4.22 -9.23 -5.55
CA GLY A 69 -3.82 -9.99 -4.36
C GLY A 69 -4.21 -9.29 -3.06
N ARG A 70 -4.15 -7.96 -3.00
CA ARG A 70 -4.62 -7.19 -1.83
C ARG A 70 -6.15 -7.25 -1.68
N GLU A 71 -6.89 -7.10 -2.77
CA GLU A 71 -8.36 -7.17 -2.75
C GLU A 71 -8.86 -8.55 -2.34
N GLU A 72 -8.27 -9.62 -2.90
CA GLU A 72 -8.59 -11.00 -2.55
C GLU A 72 -8.23 -11.31 -1.09
N GLY A 73 -7.02 -10.93 -0.65
CA GLY A 73 -6.59 -11.12 0.74
C GLY A 73 -7.46 -10.37 1.76
N LEU A 74 -7.88 -9.15 1.44
CA LEU A 74 -8.81 -8.39 2.29
C LEU A 74 -10.18 -9.06 2.35
N LYS A 75 -10.71 -9.50 1.20
CA LYS A 75 -12.02 -10.15 1.13
C LYS A 75 -12.03 -11.46 1.92
N GLU A 76 -11.01 -12.31 1.72
CA GLU A 76 -10.86 -13.57 2.44
C GLU A 76 -10.67 -13.34 3.95
N GLY A 77 -9.84 -12.37 4.33
CA GLY A 77 -9.64 -11.99 5.72
C GLY A 77 -10.92 -11.50 6.40
N LEU A 78 -11.70 -10.67 5.71
CA LEU A 78 -12.98 -10.16 6.22
C LEU A 78 -14.01 -11.29 6.38
N GLU A 79 -14.14 -12.17 5.39
CA GLU A 79 -15.08 -13.29 5.44
C GLU A 79 -14.74 -14.26 6.57
N LYS A 80 -13.46 -14.64 6.70
CA LYS A 80 -12.97 -15.48 7.82
C LYS A 80 -13.20 -14.80 9.17
N GLY A 81 -12.87 -13.52 9.29
CA GLY A 81 -13.04 -12.75 10.53
C GLY A 81 -14.50 -12.61 10.95
N LEU A 82 -15.41 -12.31 10.01
CA LEU A 82 -16.85 -12.27 10.27
C LEU A 82 -17.40 -13.64 10.67
N GLY A 83 -16.97 -14.70 9.99
CA GLY A 83 -17.38 -16.07 10.31
C GLY A 83 -16.94 -16.51 11.70
N GLN A 84 -15.68 -16.22 12.07
CA GLN A 84 -15.16 -16.49 13.42
C GLN A 84 -15.88 -15.67 14.47
N GLY A 85 -16.05 -14.35 14.25
CA GLY A 85 -16.74 -13.46 15.17
C GLY A 85 -18.18 -13.88 15.45
N ARG A 86 -18.94 -14.26 14.42
CA ARG A 86 -20.31 -14.78 14.58
C ARG A 86 -20.35 -16.07 15.39
N LYS A 87 -19.44 -17.01 15.14
CA LYS A 87 -19.37 -18.26 15.92
C LYS A 87 -19.03 -17.98 17.38
N GLU A 88 -18.01 -17.17 17.64
CA GLU A 88 -17.62 -16.79 19.01
C GLU A 88 -18.75 -16.08 19.75
N GLU A 89 -19.47 -15.17 19.08
CA GLU A 89 -20.63 -14.49 19.65
C GLU A 89 -21.76 -15.48 19.95
N CYS A 90 -22.08 -16.40 19.03
CA CYS A 90 -23.05 -17.47 19.28
C CYS A 90 -22.69 -18.29 20.52
N PHE A 91 -21.42 -18.70 20.67
CA PHE A 91 -20.97 -19.44 21.84
C PHE A 91 -21.05 -18.62 23.14
N LYS A 92 -20.67 -17.34 23.10
CA LYS A 92 -20.79 -16.42 24.25
C LYS A 92 -22.25 -16.24 24.67
N ASN A 93 -23.15 -16.08 23.71
CA ASN A 93 -24.58 -15.92 23.97
C ASN A 93 -25.20 -17.22 24.51
N ALA A 94 -24.90 -18.37 23.89
CA ALA A 94 -25.35 -19.67 24.36
C ALA A 94 -24.92 -19.95 25.81
N LYS A 95 -23.67 -19.62 26.16
CA LYS A 95 -23.17 -19.75 27.53
C LYS A 95 -23.95 -18.91 28.54
N LYS A 96 -24.25 -17.64 28.20
CA LYS A 96 -25.09 -16.76 29.04
C LYS A 96 -26.51 -17.27 29.17
N MET A 97 -27.11 -17.76 28.08
CA MET A 97 -28.46 -18.34 28.08
C MET A 97 -28.55 -19.59 28.96
N LYS A 98 -27.54 -20.46 28.89
CA LYS A 98 -27.43 -21.65 29.75
C LYS A 98 -27.33 -21.26 31.23
N GLN A 99 -26.51 -20.26 31.55
CA GLN A 99 -26.40 -19.72 32.91
C GLN A 99 -27.70 -19.09 33.42
N ALA A 100 -28.50 -18.51 32.53
CA ALA A 100 -29.83 -17.98 32.83
C ALA A 100 -30.91 -19.05 33.01
N GLY A 101 -30.57 -20.34 32.87
CA GLY A 101 -31.51 -21.46 33.04
C GLY A 101 -32.45 -21.66 31.85
N ILE A 102 -32.14 -21.13 30.67
CA ILE A 102 -32.92 -21.35 29.45
C ILE A 102 -32.75 -22.80 29.00
N ALA A 103 -33.85 -23.41 28.55
CA ALA A 103 -33.87 -24.80 28.11
C ALA A 103 -33.03 -25.01 26.83
N PHE A 104 -32.40 -26.18 26.72
CA PHE A 104 -31.38 -26.46 25.70
C PHE A 104 -31.94 -26.50 24.27
N ASP A 105 -33.19 -26.94 24.13
CA ASP A 105 -33.96 -26.92 22.89
C ASP A 105 -34.13 -25.48 22.36
N VAL A 106 -34.47 -24.54 23.24
CA VAL A 106 -34.61 -23.12 22.90
C VAL A 106 -33.26 -22.51 22.52
N ILE A 107 -32.20 -22.82 23.26
CA ILE A 107 -30.84 -22.33 22.93
C ILE A 107 -30.37 -22.86 21.57
N ALA A 108 -30.61 -24.14 21.29
CA ALA A 108 -30.26 -24.76 20.02
C ALA A 108 -31.01 -24.11 18.85
N GLN A 109 -32.30 -23.84 19.02
CA GLN A 109 -33.12 -23.19 18.00
C GLN A 109 -32.67 -21.75 17.68
N VAL A 110 -32.26 -20.97 18.69
CA VAL A 110 -31.88 -19.56 18.51
C VAL A 110 -30.43 -19.41 18.03
N THR A 111 -29.50 -20.24 18.53
CA THR A 111 -28.07 -20.09 18.26
C THR A 111 -27.56 -20.97 17.11
N GLY A 112 -28.35 -21.96 16.71
CA GLY A 112 -27.98 -22.95 15.70
C GLY A 112 -26.94 -23.97 16.16
N LEU A 113 -26.60 -23.99 17.45
CA LEU A 113 -25.69 -24.97 18.05
C LEU A 113 -26.41 -26.29 18.31
N SER A 114 -25.66 -27.39 18.23
CA SER A 114 -26.17 -28.70 18.64
C SER A 114 -26.34 -28.79 20.16
N ILE A 115 -27.24 -29.65 20.62
CA ILE A 115 -27.44 -29.90 22.05
C ILE A 115 -26.14 -30.39 22.71
N GLY A 116 -25.31 -31.17 22.00
CA GLY A 116 -24.01 -31.62 22.48
C GLY A 116 -23.02 -30.47 22.69
N GLU A 117 -22.94 -29.53 21.74
CA GLU A 117 -22.13 -28.32 21.90
C GLU A 117 -22.61 -27.49 23.09
N ILE A 118 -23.92 -27.28 23.25
CA ILE A 118 -24.50 -26.53 24.38
C ILE A 118 -24.21 -27.23 25.72
N ALA A 119 -24.29 -28.56 25.76
CA ALA A 119 -23.96 -29.33 26.97
C ALA A 119 -22.50 -29.11 27.39
N SER A 120 -21.59 -28.94 26.44
CA SER A 120 -20.15 -28.73 26.67
C SER A 120 -19.73 -27.29 27.03
N LEU A 121 -20.61 -26.29 26.89
CA LEU A 121 -20.34 -24.86 27.22
C LEU A 121 -20.44 -24.50 28.70
#